data_AF-A0AAJ4D5I9-F1
#
_entry.id   AF-A0AAJ4D5I9-F1
#
_cell.length_a   1.000
_cell.length_b   1.000
_cell.length_c   1.000
_cell.angle_alpha   90.00
_cell.angle_beta   90.00
_cell.angle_gamma   90.00
#
_symmetry.space_group_name_H-M   'P 1'
#
loop_
_entity.id
_entity.type
_entity.pdbx_description
1 polymer ?
#
loop_
_entity_poly.entity_id
_entity_poly.type
_entity_poly.pdbx_seq_one_letter_code
_entity_poly.pdbx_strand_id
1 'polypeptide(L)' 'MKTIKSITVNSDTYTLGKTYKPPGFTDGATVTDIRNKRSIFKQGGRFEVLFDTGELLCIHSENVVVHWVPTMSQSFFGD' A
#
# COMPACT_ATOMS: atom_id res chain seq x y z
N MET A 1 -9.79 -12.28 -4.06
CA MET A 1 -9.44 -10.84 -3.97
C MET A 1 -8.00 -10.74 -3.51
N LYS A 2 -7.11 -10.07 -4.24
CA LYS A 2 -5.71 -9.90 -3.82
C LYS A 2 -5.62 -8.63 -2.97
N THR A 3 -5.43 -8.78 -1.67
CA THR A 3 -5.21 -7.65 -0.77
C THR A 3 -3.75 -7.23 -0.83
N ILE A 4 -3.50 -5.92 -0.88
CA ILE A 4 -2.15 -5.36 -0.85
C ILE A 4 -1.70 -5.34 0.61
N LYS A 5 -0.54 -5.92 0.90
CA LYS A 5 0.05 -5.92 2.24
C LYS A 5 0.82 -4.62 2.47
N SER A 6 1.66 -4.27 1.51
CA SER A 6 2.46 -3.04 1.56
C SER A 6 2.84 -2.60 0.15
N ILE A 7 3.19 -1.33 0.01
CA ILE A 7 3.77 -0.77 -1.21
C ILE A 7 5.05 -0.03 -0.86
N THR A 8 6.05 -0.15 -1.70
CA THR A 8 7.31 0.58 -1.58
C THR A 8 7.44 1.51 -2.77
N VAL A 9 7.62 2.80 -2.48
CA VAL A 9 7.73 3.88 -3.45
C VAL A 9 8.95 4.70 -3.12
N ASN A 10 9.93 4.73 -4.02
CA ASN A 10 11.09 5.62 -3.93
C ASN A 10 11.83 5.58 -2.55
N SER A 11 11.94 4.38 -1.96
CA SER A 11 12.44 4.04 -0.61
C SER A 11 11.45 4.15 0.57
N ASP A 12 10.27 4.75 0.40
CA ASP A 12 9.23 4.77 1.41
C ASP A 12 8.34 3.53 1.27
N THR A 13 8.24 2.74 2.34
CA THR A 13 7.37 1.56 2.38
C THR A 13 6.14 1.88 3.21
N TYR A 14 4.94 1.83 2.63
CA TYR A 14 3.65 1.96 3.29
C TYR A 14 3.03 0.58 3.51
N THR A 15 2.86 0.18 4.76
CA THR A 15 2.28 -1.12 5.14
C THR A 15 0.88 -0.94 5.68
N LEU A 16 -0.05 -1.80 5.25
CA LEU A 16 -1.42 -1.84 5.76
C LEU A 16 -1.41 -2.10 7.27
N GLY A 17 -2.15 -1.31 8.03
CA GLY A 17 -2.24 -1.38 9.50
C GLY A 17 -1.03 -0.78 10.25
N LYS A 18 -0.04 -0.22 9.55
CA LYS A 18 1.07 0.51 10.19
C LYS A 18 0.75 1.99 10.27
N THR A 19 1.10 2.58 11.40
CA THR A 19 1.11 4.04 11.59
C THR A 19 2.38 4.64 11.01
N TYR A 20 2.19 5.61 10.12
CA TYR A 20 3.23 6.45 9.54
C TYR A 20 3.03 7.88 10.02
N LYS A 21 4.11 8.64 10.11
CA LYS A 21 4.03 10.07 10.43
C LYS A 21 4.58 10.86 9.24
N PRO A 22 3.77 11.10 8.20
CA PRO A 22 4.22 11.89 7.06
C PRO A 22 4.64 13.29 7.53
N PRO A 23 5.68 13.89 6.93
CA PRO A 23 5.99 15.29 7.17
C PRO A 23 4.81 16.15 6.72
N GLY A 24 4.16 16.83 7.66
CA GLY A 24 2.94 17.61 7.43
C GLY A 24 1.71 17.12 8.20
N PHE A 25 1.75 15.90 8.74
CA PHE A 25 0.69 15.38 9.60
C PHE A 25 1.00 15.67 11.07
N THR A 26 0.04 16.25 11.78
CA THR A 26 0.16 16.57 13.21
C THR A 26 0.14 15.30 14.07
N ASP A 27 -0.65 14.30 13.65
CA ASP A 27 -0.82 13.03 14.33
C ASP A 27 -0.41 11.84 13.45
N GLY A 28 -0.08 10.70 14.05
CA GLY A 28 0.31 9.52 13.30
C GLY A 28 -0.86 9.00 12.44
N ALA A 29 -0.64 8.80 11.15
CA ALA A 29 -1.65 8.30 10.22
C ALA A 29 -1.49 6.79 10.01
N THR A 30 -2.50 6.01 10.36
CA THR A 30 -2.51 4.55 10.15
C THR A 30 -3.07 4.21 8.79
N VAL A 31 -2.33 3.44 8.00
CA VAL A 31 -2.79 2.99 6.67
C VAL A 31 -3.93 1.99 6.85
N THR A 32 -5.14 2.35 6.42
CA THR A 32 -6.33 1.51 6.53
C THR A 32 -6.62 0.74 5.25
N ASP A 33 -6.37 1.35 4.09
CA ASP A 33 -6.61 0.72 2.79
C ASP A 33 -5.54 1.13 1.78
N ILE A 34 -5.16 0.21 0.88
CA ILE A 34 -4.25 0.52 -0.23
C ILE A 34 -4.93 0.07 -1.52
N ARG A 35 -5.23 1.03 -2.39
CA ARG A 35 -5.87 0.80 -3.68
C ARG A 35 -4.87 0.95 -4.80
N ASN A 36 -4.78 -0.08 -5.63
CA ASN A 36 -3.98 -0.04 -6.85
C ASN A 36 -4.85 0.45 -8.02
N LYS A 37 -4.60 1.69 -8.47
CA LYS A 37 -5.26 2.31 -9.62
C LYS A 37 -4.45 2.15 -10.92
N ARG A 38 -3.35 1.38 -10.92
CA ARG A 38 -2.51 1.11 -12.09
C ARG A 38 -3.30 0.54 -13.28
N SER A 39 -4.40 -0.18 -13.03
CA SER A 39 -5.21 -0.74 -14.11
C SER A 39 -6.08 0.29 -14.85
N ILE A 40 -6.32 1.47 -14.26
CA ILE A 40 -7.29 2.45 -14.78
C ILE A 40 -6.58 3.52 -15.62
N PHE A 41 -5.32 3.84 -15.30
CA PHE A 41 -4.54 4.84 -16.01
C PHE A 41 -3.39 4.16 -16.75
N LYS A 42 -3.44 4.15 -18.08
CA LYS A 42 -2.39 3.61 -18.98
C LYS A 42 -1.01 4.31 -18.83
N GLN A 43 -0.92 5.34 -18.00
CA GLN A 43 0.29 6.12 -17.72
C GLN A 43 0.54 6.10 -16.21
N GLY A 44 1.57 5.37 -15.77
CA GLY A 44 2.09 5.43 -14.40
C GLY A 44 1.24 4.69 -13.36
N GLY A 45 1.93 3.94 -12.49
CA GLY A 45 1.30 3.24 -11.36
C GLY A 45 0.76 4.23 -10.34
N ARG A 46 -0.53 4.55 -10.41
CA ARG A 46 -1.18 5.37 -9.39
C ARG A 46 -1.63 4.47 -8.24
N PHE A 47 -1.17 4.78 -7.04
CA PHE A 47 -1.58 4.10 -5.80
C PHE A 47 -2.27 5.10 -4.90
N GLU A 48 -3.36 4.68 -4.28
CA GLU A 48 -4.06 5.49 -3.30
C GLU A 48 -3.95 4.78 -1.96
N VAL A 49 -3.35 5.45 -0.98
CA VAL A 49 -3.25 4.97 0.38
C VAL A 49 -4.23 5.75 1.22
N LEU A 50 -5.23 5.06 1.77
CA LEU A 50 -6.19 5.64 2.69
C LEU A 50 -5.67 5.50 4.11
N PHE A 51 -5.84 6.56 4.89
CA PHE A 51 -5.51 6.57 6.31
C PHE A 51 -6.78 6.60 7.18
N ASP A 52 -6.63 6.16 8.42
CA ASP A 52 -7.67 6.19 9.45
C ASP A 52 -8.19 7.61 9.73
N THR A 53 -7.32 8.61 9.57
CA THR A 53 -7.67 10.04 9.70
C THR A 53 -8.66 10.52 8.63
N GLY A 54 -8.99 9.68 7.64
CA GLY A 54 -9.78 10.06 6.46
C GLY A 54 -8.95 10.72 5.36
N GLU A 55 -7.65 10.92 5.59
CA GLU A 55 -6.76 11.43 4.57
C GLU A 55 -6.41 10.36 3.54
N LEU A 56 -6.21 10.79 2.30
CA LEU A 56 -5.87 9.93 1.18
C LEU A 56 -4.61 10.43 0.51
N LEU A 57 -3.57 9.61 0.50
CA LEU A 57 -2.32 9.89 -0.18
C LEU A 57 -2.34 9.25 -1.57
N CYS A 58 -2.38 10.12 -2.58
CA CYS A 58 -2.21 9.74 -3.97
C CYS A 58 -0.72 9.66 -4.28
N ILE A 59 -0.20 8.46 -4.46
CA ILE A 59 1.16 8.24 -4.90
C ILE A 59 1.16 8.10 -6.43
N HIS A 60 1.88 9.00 -7.08
CA HIS A 60 2.11 8.98 -8.52
C HIS A 60 3.58 8.66 -8.77
N SER A 61 3.88 7.40 -9.07
CA SER A 61 5.25 6.96 -9.33
C SER A 61 5.25 5.78 -10.29
N GLU A 62 6.26 5.76 -11.17
CA GLU A 62 6.43 4.65 -12.12
C GLU A 62 7.13 3.46 -11.47
N ASN A 63 7.94 3.72 -10.45
CA ASN A 63 8.71 2.74 -9.69
C ASN A 63 8.03 2.43 -8.34
N VAL A 64 6.99 1.61 -8.38
CA VAL A 64 6.29 1.13 -7.19
C VAL A 64 6.36 -0.38 -7.10
N VAL A 65 6.92 -0.87 -6.00
CA VAL A 65 6.95 -2.30 -5.67
C VAL A 65 5.74 -2.60 -4.80
N VAL A 66 4.87 -3.49 -5.25
CA VAL A 66 3.67 -3.89 -4.49
C VAL A 66 3.92 -5.25 -3.87
N HIS A 67 3.89 -5.29 -2.55
CA HIS A 67 3.88 -6.52 -1.79
C HIS A 67 2.43 -6.93 -1.55
N TRP A 68 1.99 -7.96 -2.26
CA TRP A 68 0.67 -8.55 -2.07
C TRP A 68 0.69 -9.44 -0.83
N VAL A 69 -0.43 -9.49 -0.10
CA VAL A 69 -0.59 -10.54 0.91
C VAL A 69 -0.49 -11.88 0.16
N PRO A 70 0.43 -12.78 0.54
CA PRO A 70 0.49 -14.08 -0.07
C PRO A 70 -0.88 -14.71 0.13
N THR A 71 -1.57 -14.98 -0.97
CA THR A 71 -2.76 -15.81 -0.94
C THR A 71 -2.23 -17.15 -0.46
N MET A 72 -2.58 -17.51 0.77
CA MET A 72 -2.07 -18.68 1.44
C MET A 72 -2.51 -19.92 0.63
N SER A 73 -1.76 -20.28 -0.41
CA SER A 73 -1.64 -21.66 -0.81
C SER A 73 -0.84 -22.30 0.30
N GLN A 74 -1.60 -22.81 1.25
CA GLN A 74 -1.21 -23.62 2.38
C GLN A 74 -0.36 -24.80 1.89
N SER A 75 0.93 -24.59 1.64
CA SER A 75 1.89 -25.68 1.57
C SER A 75 2.40 -25.93 2.98
N PHE A 76 1.53 -26.46 3.83
CA PHE A 76 1.98 -27.33 4.90
C PHE A 76 2.42 -28.62 4.20
N PHE A 77 3.68 -28.68 3.79
CA PHE A 77 4.35 -29.98 3.69
C PHE A 77 5.23 -30.07 4.92
N GLY A 78 4.59 -30.49 6.01
CA GLY A 78 5.27 -31.34 6.97
C GLY A 78 5.16 -32.76 6.40
N ASP A 79 6.30 -33.31 6.02
CA ASP A 79 6.62 -34.73 6.18
C ASP A 79 8.11 -34.80 6.54
#